data_AF-A0AAU8DFC6-F1
#
_entry.id   AF-A0AAU8DFC6-F1
#
_cell.length_a   1.000
_cell.length_b   1.000
_cell.length_c   1.000
_cell.angle_alpha   90.00
_cell.angle_beta   90.00
_cell.angle_gamma   90.00
#
_symmetry.space_group_name_H-M   'P 1'
#
loop_
_entity.id
_entity.type
_entity.pdbx_description
1 polymer ?
#
loop_
_entity_poly.entity_id
_entity_poly.type
_entity_poly.pdbx_seq_one_letter_code
_entity_poly.pdbx_strand_id
1 'polypeptide(L)'
;MDAILFHNPTAGAGDHAPEGLCEMLGRAGFDVRYCSTKGSDFKKMLKEKADLAIVAGGDGTVRKVVTKLAGRDIPVAIIPLGTANNIATSLGIPGVDEEHAAAWQTGRRQRFDIGLATGPWGKRLFVEAVGCGVFAEAIGTKVDEDAPRQERLLLGRQSLRKFLKKAVPLDIEIEIDGESVDGDLLAVEALNIGYTGSRLPFFPQADSGDRGFDVVCIRKDQRSDMLDWLAASDDMGSPATAVFGRRLRIRYDKFTALRIDDKLPDPPHKQGEVNVEVQEDSMDIVLPAQLENEARSGRDLAEKAS
;
A
#
# COMPACT_ATOMS: atom_id res chain seq x y z
N MET A 1 10.66 17.91 -19.67
CA MET A 1 10.82 17.76 -18.20
C MET A 1 11.73 16.56 -17.97
N ASP A 2 12.77 16.69 -17.17
CA ASP A 2 13.75 15.62 -16.96
C ASP A 2 13.16 14.56 -16.02
N ALA A 3 13.13 13.30 -16.45
CA ALA A 3 12.58 12.21 -15.66
C ALA A 3 13.54 11.03 -15.53
N ILE A 4 13.44 10.32 -14.40
CA ILE A 4 14.09 9.00 -14.24
C ILE A 4 13.00 7.95 -14.14
N LEU A 5 13.02 6.96 -15.05
CA LEU A 5 12.14 5.81 -15.01
C LEU A 5 12.80 4.68 -14.21
N PHE A 6 12.31 4.42 -13.00
CA PHE A 6 12.63 3.25 -12.19
C PHE A 6 11.68 2.11 -12.52
N HIS A 7 12.15 1.13 -13.29
CA HIS A 7 11.32 0.04 -13.79
C HIS A 7 11.68 -1.31 -13.14
N ASN A 8 10.70 -2.12 -12.79
CA ASN A 8 10.89 -3.54 -12.51
C ASN A 8 10.49 -4.40 -13.72
N PRO A 9 11.45 -4.93 -14.51
CA PRO A 9 11.18 -5.62 -15.76
C PRO A 9 10.48 -6.98 -15.60
N THR A 10 10.24 -7.43 -14.38
CA THR A 10 9.49 -8.68 -14.11
C THR A 10 8.19 -8.41 -13.32
N ALA A 11 7.69 -7.18 -13.31
CA ALA A 11 6.47 -6.84 -12.60
C ALA A 11 5.23 -7.30 -13.37
N GLY A 12 4.32 -8.03 -12.72
CA GLY A 12 3.03 -8.43 -13.31
C GLY A 12 3.14 -9.30 -14.56
N ALA A 13 2.01 -9.39 -15.27
CA ALA A 13 1.87 -10.15 -16.52
C ALA A 13 1.56 -9.17 -17.65
N GLY A 14 2.43 -9.09 -18.66
CA GLY A 14 2.29 -8.17 -19.78
C GLY A 14 3.64 -7.82 -20.41
N ASP A 15 3.60 -7.31 -21.64
CA ASP A 15 4.76 -6.74 -22.31
C ASP A 15 4.88 -5.26 -21.94
N HIS A 16 5.87 -4.95 -21.10
CA HIS A 16 6.23 -3.61 -20.68
C HIS A 16 7.73 -3.38 -20.92
N ALA A 17 8.17 -3.77 -22.12
CA ALA A 17 9.53 -3.55 -22.57
C ALA A 17 9.99 -2.11 -22.23
N PRO A 18 11.20 -1.94 -21.65
CA PRO A 18 11.74 -0.63 -21.29
C PRO A 18 11.64 0.40 -22.41
N GLU A 19 11.85 -0.03 -23.66
CA GLU A 19 11.79 0.78 -24.86
C GLU A 19 10.40 1.38 -25.07
N GLY A 20 9.35 0.57 -24.94
CA GLY A 20 7.96 1.02 -25.10
C GLY A 20 7.52 2.00 -24.01
N LEU A 21 7.94 1.78 -22.77
CA LEU A 21 7.69 2.72 -21.67
C LEU A 21 8.42 4.05 -21.91
N CYS A 22 9.69 4.01 -22.32
CA CYS A 22 10.45 5.22 -22.61
C CYS A 22 9.87 5.98 -23.81
N GLU A 23 9.41 5.29 -24.85
CA GLU A 23 8.78 5.90 -26.02
C GLU A 23 7.47 6.60 -25.65
N MET A 24 6.59 5.92 -24.91
CA MET A 24 5.33 6.50 -24.41
C MET A 24 5.61 7.76 -23.57
N LEU A 25 6.56 7.69 -22.64
CA LEU A 25 6.93 8.83 -21.81
C LEU A 25 7.57 9.97 -22.62
N GLY A 26 8.36 9.65 -23.65
CA GLY A 26 8.92 10.62 -24.58
C GLY A 26 7.82 11.38 -25.33
N ARG A 27 6.81 10.68 -25.85
CA ARG A 27 5.64 11.30 -26.47
C ARG A 27 4.81 12.12 -25.48
N ALA A 28 4.77 11.70 -24.21
CA ALA A 28 4.18 12.46 -23.12
C ALA A 28 5.01 13.67 -22.64
N GLY A 29 6.15 13.99 -23.27
CA GLY A 29 6.94 15.20 -23.03
C GLY A 29 8.08 15.08 -22.01
N PHE A 30 8.48 13.86 -21.65
CA PHE A 30 9.58 13.62 -20.71
C PHE A 30 10.88 13.28 -21.44
N ASP A 31 12.00 13.85 -20.97
CA ASP A 31 13.34 13.35 -21.30
C ASP A 31 13.72 12.26 -20.29
N VAL A 32 13.64 11.00 -20.70
CA VAL A 32 13.65 9.85 -19.78
C VAL A 32 15.01 9.19 -19.71
N ARG A 33 15.57 9.15 -18.50
CA ARG A 33 16.67 8.24 -18.16
C ARG A 33 16.13 6.96 -17.55
N TYR A 34 16.34 5.85 -18.24
CA TYR A 34 15.92 4.53 -17.79
C TYR A 34 16.82 3.97 -16.69
N CYS A 35 16.22 3.34 -15.69
CA CYS A 35 16.91 2.59 -14.64
C CYS A 35 16.12 1.34 -14.24
N SER A 36 16.70 0.15 -14.44
CA SER A 36 16.16 -1.07 -13.86
C SER A 36 16.37 -1.09 -12.34
N THR A 37 15.30 -1.31 -11.59
CA THR A 37 15.34 -1.49 -10.13
C THR A 37 16.05 -2.78 -9.70
N LYS A 38 16.33 -3.70 -10.63
CA LYS A 38 17.16 -4.90 -10.43
C LYS A 38 18.61 -4.73 -10.89
N GLY A 39 18.92 -3.64 -11.58
CA GLY A 39 20.25 -3.36 -12.11
C GLY A 39 21.23 -2.83 -11.05
N SER A 40 22.53 -2.93 -11.36
CA SER A 40 23.62 -2.40 -10.52
C SER A 40 23.54 -0.88 -10.34
N ASP A 41 23.04 -0.17 -11.34
CA ASP A 41 22.99 1.29 -11.36
C ASP A 41 21.88 1.88 -10.49
N PHE A 42 20.96 1.07 -9.95
CA PHE A 42 19.82 1.55 -9.17
C PHE A 42 20.23 2.48 -8.02
N LYS A 43 21.27 2.11 -7.25
CA LYS A 43 21.78 2.93 -6.14
C LYS A 43 22.39 4.25 -6.59
N LYS A 44 22.96 4.30 -7.80
CA LYS A 44 23.53 5.50 -8.40
C LYS A 44 22.42 6.42 -8.89
N MET A 45 21.47 5.88 -9.65
CA MET A 45 20.34 6.63 -10.21
C MET A 45 19.45 7.26 -9.14
N LEU A 46 19.29 6.61 -7.98
CA LEU A 46 18.61 7.19 -6.82
C LEU A 46 19.28 8.46 -6.24
N LYS A 47 20.48 8.83 -6.68
CA LYS A 47 21.16 10.07 -6.25
C LYS A 47 21.18 11.14 -7.32
N GLU A 48 20.82 10.79 -8.54
CA GLU A 48 20.73 11.73 -9.66
C GLU A 48 19.61 12.74 -9.41
N LYS A 49 19.77 13.93 -9.99
CA LYS A 49 18.73 14.97 -10.00
C LYS A 49 17.82 14.76 -11.21
N ALA A 50 16.53 14.97 -11.04
CA ALA A 50 15.51 15.00 -12.09
C ALA A 50 14.31 15.78 -11.56
N ASP A 51 13.43 16.22 -12.46
CA ASP A 51 12.20 16.91 -12.09
C ASP A 51 11.12 15.92 -11.61
N LEU A 52 11.18 14.66 -12.06
CA LEU A 52 10.23 13.59 -11.73
C LEU A 52 10.91 12.22 -11.65
N ALA A 53 10.56 11.43 -10.64
CA ALA A 53 10.88 10.00 -10.60
C ALA A 53 9.63 9.18 -10.98
N ILE A 54 9.67 8.46 -12.09
CA ILE A 54 8.56 7.62 -12.54
C ILE A 54 8.86 6.20 -12.10
N VAL A 55 7.94 5.55 -11.38
CA VAL A 55 8.10 4.19 -10.89
C VAL A 55 7.15 3.26 -11.61
N ALA A 56 7.69 2.36 -12.42
CA ALA A 56 6.92 1.37 -13.16
C ALA A 56 7.10 -0.01 -12.53
N GLY A 57 6.05 -0.54 -11.91
CA GLY A 57 6.11 -1.80 -11.18
C GLY A 57 4.89 -2.06 -10.30
N GLY A 58 4.98 -3.10 -9.46
CA GLY A 58 4.00 -3.36 -8.40
C GLY A 58 4.35 -2.67 -7.07
N ASP A 59 3.55 -2.92 -6.04
CA ASP A 59 3.66 -2.27 -4.72
C ASP A 59 5.07 -2.38 -4.11
N GLY A 60 5.70 -3.56 -4.17
CA GLY A 60 7.07 -3.75 -3.68
C GLY A 60 8.13 -2.92 -4.43
N THR A 61 7.89 -2.58 -5.71
CA THR A 61 8.77 -1.73 -6.51
C THR A 61 8.57 -0.26 -6.13
N VAL A 62 7.31 0.16 -6.02
CA VAL A 62 6.94 1.50 -5.54
C VAL A 62 7.55 1.74 -4.17
N ARG A 63 7.25 0.87 -3.18
CA ARG A 63 7.86 0.89 -1.84
C ARG A 63 9.38 1.03 -1.87
N LYS A 64 10.06 0.22 -2.69
CA LYS A 64 11.52 0.22 -2.79
C LYS A 64 12.09 1.57 -3.25
N VAL A 65 11.40 2.27 -4.14
CA VAL A 65 11.83 3.57 -4.66
C VAL A 65 11.43 4.69 -3.70
N VAL A 66 10.16 4.76 -3.29
CA VAL A 66 9.63 5.84 -2.43
C VAL A 66 10.37 5.92 -1.09
N THR A 67 10.62 4.77 -0.44
CA THR A 67 11.39 4.73 0.83
C THR A 67 12.85 5.15 0.68
N LYS A 68 13.40 5.17 -0.54
CA LYS A 68 14.76 5.65 -0.83
C LYS A 68 14.82 7.09 -1.31
N LEU A 69 13.69 7.62 -1.77
CA LEU A 69 13.54 9.01 -2.19
C LEU A 69 12.89 9.88 -1.11
N ALA A 70 12.39 9.30 -0.02
CA ALA A 70 11.90 9.99 1.16
C ALA A 70 12.83 11.15 1.57
N GLY A 71 12.25 12.32 1.86
CA GLY A 71 12.99 13.52 2.26
C GLY A 71 13.70 14.24 1.12
N ARG A 72 13.68 13.71 -0.12
CA ARG A 72 14.20 14.42 -1.30
C ARG A 72 13.09 15.26 -1.93
N ASP A 73 13.46 16.44 -2.42
CA ASP A 73 12.60 17.28 -3.26
C ASP A 73 12.58 16.75 -4.71
N ILE A 74 12.02 15.55 -4.88
CA ILE A 74 11.70 14.97 -6.19
C ILE A 74 10.35 14.24 -6.07
N PRO A 75 9.30 14.69 -6.78
CA PRO A 75 8.04 13.98 -6.78
C PRO A 75 8.16 12.62 -7.46
N VAL A 76 7.26 11.70 -7.11
CA VAL A 76 7.13 10.40 -7.76
C VAL A 76 5.81 10.28 -8.52
N ALA A 77 5.87 9.71 -9.72
CA ALA A 77 4.69 9.24 -10.46
C ALA A 77 4.72 7.70 -10.54
N ILE A 78 3.55 7.06 -10.61
CA ILE A 78 3.44 5.59 -10.53
C ILE A 78 2.77 5.06 -11.81
N ILE A 79 3.42 4.10 -12.47
CA ILE A 79 2.83 3.24 -13.51
C ILE A 79 2.57 1.87 -12.87
N PRO A 80 1.31 1.51 -12.59
CA PRO A 80 0.97 0.30 -11.84
C PRO A 80 1.04 -0.94 -12.73
N LEU A 81 2.15 -1.67 -12.66
CA LEU A 81 2.40 -2.88 -13.47
C LEU A 81 2.26 -4.19 -12.67
N GLY A 82 2.02 -4.13 -11.37
CA GLY A 82 1.91 -5.32 -10.52
C GLY A 82 0.53 -5.98 -10.53
N THR A 83 0.39 -7.01 -9.71
CA THR A 83 -0.85 -7.79 -9.56
C THR A 83 -1.90 -7.04 -8.74
N ALA A 84 -1.54 -6.60 -7.52
CA ALA A 84 -2.45 -5.90 -6.61
C ALA A 84 -2.51 -4.41 -6.90
N ASN A 85 -1.35 -3.72 -6.89
CA ASN A 85 -1.22 -2.28 -7.08
C ASN A 85 -2.06 -1.51 -6.05
N ASN A 86 -1.96 -1.92 -4.78
CA ASN A 86 -2.66 -1.33 -3.65
C ASN A 86 -2.35 0.17 -3.52
N ILE A 87 -1.07 0.56 -3.67
CA ILE A 87 -0.64 1.97 -3.52
C ILE A 87 -1.27 2.82 -4.62
N ALA A 88 -1.13 2.39 -5.88
CA ALA A 88 -1.71 3.11 -7.02
C ALA A 88 -3.24 3.16 -6.95
N THR A 89 -3.90 2.04 -6.59
CA THR A 89 -5.36 1.97 -6.46
C THR A 89 -5.86 2.91 -5.36
N SER A 90 -5.18 2.96 -4.20
CA SER A 90 -5.54 3.86 -3.09
C SER A 90 -5.41 5.34 -3.47
N LEU A 91 -4.49 5.66 -4.39
CA LEU A 91 -4.30 7.01 -4.91
C LEU A 91 -5.20 7.34 -6.11
N GLY A 92 -6.10 6.43 -6.50
CA GLY A 92 -7.00 6.60 -7.63
C GLY A 92 -6.33 6.46 -9.00
N ILE A 93 -5.25 5.68 -9.10
CA ILE A 93 -4.49 5.44 -10.34
C ILE A 93 -4.76 4.00 -10.82
N PRO A 94 -5.79 3.78 -11.67
CA PRO A 94 -6.13 2.44 -12.16
C PRO A 94 -5.17 1.92 -13.24
N GLY A 95 -4.49 2.83 -13.94
CA GLY A 95 -3.60 2.59 -15.07
C GLY A 95 -2.97 3.90 -15.54
N VAL A 96 -2.00 3.82 -16.45
CA VAL A 96 -1.35 5.00 -17.05
C VAL A 96 -1.14 4.73 -18.52
N ASP A 97 -1.77 5.54 -19.36
CA ASP A 97 -1.44 5.69 -20.77
C ASP A 97 -0.63 6.99 -21.00
N GLU A 98 -0.42 7.32 -22.27
CA GLU A 98 0.32 8.52 -22.67
C GLU A 98 -0.33 9.83 -22.19
N GLU A 99 -1.67 9.93 -22.21
CA GLU A 99 -2.41 11.12 -21.79
C GLU A 99 -2.30 11.31 -20.26
N HIS A 100 -2.48 10.22 -19.51
CA HIS A 100 -2.28 10.22 -18.07
C HIS A 100 -0.85 10.61 -17.69
N ALA A 101 0.15 10.10 -18.41
CA ALA A 101 1.54 10.46 -18.18
C ALA A 101 1.81 11.93 -18.49
N ALA A 102 1.29 12.46 -19.60
CA ALA A 102 1.45 13.87 -19.98
C ALA A 102 0.85 14.81 -18.92
N ALA A 103 -0.28 14.42 -18.32
CA ALA A 103 -0.95 15.17 -17.27
C ALA A 103 -0.13 15.32 -15.97
N TRP A 104 0.95 14.56 -15.76
CA TRP A 104 1.84 14.78 -14.60
C TRP A 104 2.61 16.10 -14.66
N GLN A 105 2.83 16.67 -15.85
CA GLN A 105 3.55 17.94 -15.98
C GLN A 105 2.82 19.11 -15.29
N THR A 106 1.49 19.02 -15.17
CA THR A 106 0.63 19.99 -14.48
C THR A 106 -0.10 19.35 -13.28
N GLY A 107 0.29 18.14 -12.91
CA GLY A 107 -0.36 17.34 -11.89
C GLY A 107 -0.17 17.92 -10.49
N ARG A 108 -1.12 17.61 -9.60
CA ARG A 108 -1.03 18.03 -8.20
C ARG A 108 -0.05 17.12 -7.46
N ARG A 109 0.79 17.72 -6.62
CA ARG A 109 1.60 16.99 -5.64
C ARG A 109 0.73 16.66 -4.43
N GLN A 110 0.63 15.39 -4.10
CA GLN A 110 0.00 14.90 -2.89
C GLN A 110 1.07 14.34 -1.97
N ARG A 111 1.09 14.80 -0.71
CA ARG A 111 1.97 14.26 0.32
C ARG A 111 1.69 12.77 0.49
N PHE A 112 2.75 11.99 0.61
CA PHE A 112 2.73 10.57 0.88
C PHE A 112 3.73 10.31 2.01
N ASP A 113 3.18 10.02 3.18
CA ASP A 113 3.90 9.67 4.39
C ASP A 113 4.40 8.23 4.32
N ILE A 114 5.52 8.01 4.99
CA ILE A 114 6.17 6.71 5.08
C ILE A 114 6.13 6.29 6.52
N GLY A 115 5.67 5.07 6.77
CA GLY A 115 5.65 4.53 8.11
C GLY A 115 6.99 3.89 8.49
N LEU A 116 7.29 3.91 9.78
CA LEU A 116 8.40 3.20 10.41
C LEU A 116 7.85 2.22 11.42
N ALA A 117 8.17 0.93 11.22
CA ALA A 117 8.01 -0.11 12.22
C ALA A 117 9.35 -0.41 12.88
N THR A 118 9.39 -0.31 14.20
CA THR A 118 10.52 -0.75 15.03
C THR A 118 10.07 -1.95 15.86
N GLY A 119 10.72 -3.09 15.66
CA GLY A 119 10.46 -4.30 16.44
C GLY A 119 11.73 -5.11 16.66
N PRO A 120 11.61 -6.38 17.09
CA PRO A 120 12.77 -7.24 17.34
C PRO A 120 13.69 -7.45 16.10
N TRP A 121 13.16 -7.25 14.89
CA TRP A 121 13.91 -7.27 13.62
C TRP A 121 14.63 -5.93 13.30
N GLY A 122 14.58 -4.97 14.21
CA GLY A 122 15.06 -3.60 14.04
C GLY A 122 14.05 -2.69 13.35
N LYS A 123 14.56 -1.65 12.67
CA LYS A 123 13.77 -0.66 11.95
C LYS A 123 13.43 -1.09 10.53
N ARG A 124 12.19 -0.90 10.09
CA ARG A 124 11.73 -1.16 8.71
C ARG A 124 10.76 -0.06 8.29
N LEU A 125 11.00 0.50 7.11
CA LEU A 125 10.06 1.42 6.47
C LEU A 125 8.97 0.64 5.75
N PHE A 126 7.75 1.17 5.78
CA PHE A 126 6.57 0.61 5.12
C PHE A 126 5.73 1.72 4.49
N VAL A 127 4.85 1.34 3.57
CA VAL A 127 4.00 2.28 2.82
C VAL A 127 2.56 1.82 2.66
N GLU A 128 2.28 0.53 2.89
CA GLU A 128 0.96 -0.07 2.85
C GLU A 128 0.38 -0.17 4.27
N ALA A 129 0.90 -1.09 5.08
CA ALA A 129 0.42 -1.30 6.44
C ALA A 129 1.39 -2.11 7.31
N VAL A 130 1.19 -2.03 8.63
CA VAL A 130 1.82 -2.91 9.62
C VAL A 130 0.74 -3.47 10.52
N GLY A 131 0.79 -4.78 10.80
CA GLY A 131 -0.27 -5.39 11.58
C GLY A 131 0.03 -6.80 12.03
N CYS A 132 -0.92 -7.37 12.78
CA CYS A 132 -0.87 -8.73 13.29
C CYS A 132 -2.20 -9.46 13.12
N GLY A 133 -2.15 -10.79 13.21
CA GLY A 133 -3.31 -11.67 13.17
C GLY A 133 -3.66 -12.13 11.75
N VAL A 134 -4.95 -12.20 11.42
CA VAL A 134 -5.43 -12.94 10.25
C VAL A 134 -4.85 -12.49 8.91
N PHE A 135 -4.50 -11.21 8.75
CA PHE A 135 -3.85 -10.73 7.53
C PHE A 135 -2.40 -11.23 7.42
N ALA A 136 -1.64 -11.21 8.51
CA ALA A 136 -0.29 -11.76 8.54
C ALA A 136 -0.30 -13.28 8.30
N GLU A 137 -1.26 -14.01 8.87
CA GLU A 137 -1.41 -15.45 8.63
C GLU A 137 -1.74 -15.76 7.16
N ALA A 138 -2.58 -14.94 6.53
CA ALA A 138 -2.98 -15.12 5.14
C ALA A 138 -1.84 -14.89 4.13
N ILE A 139 -0.95 -13.92 4.37
CA ILE A 139 0.22 -13.63 3.52
C ILE A 139 1.12 -14.86 3.34
N GLY A 140 1.24 -15.70 4.37
CA GLY A 140 2.10 -16.89 4.32
C GLY A 140 1.66 -17.97 3.33
N THR A 141 0.51 -17.80 2.67
CA THR A 141 -0.03 -18.80 1.73
C THR A 141 0.52 -18.55 0.34
N LYS A 142 1.17 -19.57 -0.24
CA LYS A 142 1.60 -19.53 -1.64
C LYS A 142 0.40 -19.49 -2.57
N VAL A 143 0.39 -18.51 -3.47
CA VAL A 143 -0.53 -18.44 -4.60
C VAL A 143 0.24 -18.87 -5.84
N ASP A 144 -0.43 -19.57 -6.75
CA ASP A 144 0.14 -19.87 -8.07
C ASP A 144 0.52 -18.56 -8.78
N GLU A 145 1.80 -18.40 -9.11
CA GLU A 145 2.31 -17.18 -9.76
C GLU A 145 1.94 -17.13 -11.25
N ASP A 146 1.67 -18.29 -11.86
CA ASP A 146 1.32 -18.43 -13.27
C ASP A 146 -0.19 -18.22 -13.54
N ALA A 147 -1.00 -18.22 -12.48
CA ALA A 147 -2.44 -17.97 -12.60
C ALA A 147 -2.73 -16.53 -13.10
N PRO A 148 -3.81 -16.32 -13.89
CA PRO A 148 -4.25 -15.00 -14.30
C PRO A 148 -4.39 -14.02 -13.13
N ARG A 149 -4.13 -12.73 -13.38
CA ARG A 149 -4.17 -11.67 -12.35
C ARG A 149 -5.41 -11.75 -11.46
N GLN A 150 -6.60 -11.86 -12.07
CA GLN A 150 -7.86 -11.88 -11.31
C GLN A 150 -8.00 -13.12 -10.44
N GLU A 151 -7.56 -14.27 -10.93
CA GLU A 151 -7.56 -15.51 -10.15
C GLU A 151 -6.64 -15.41 -8.93
N ARG A 152 -5.45 -14.82 -9.09
CA ARG A 152 -4.52 -14.59 -7.97
C ARG A 152 -5.10 -13.69 -6.88
N LEU A 153 -5.82 -12.63 -7.27
CA LEU A 153 -6.49 -11.75 -6.31
C LEU A 153 -7.61 -12.50 -5.56
N LEU A 154 -8.41 -13.28 -6.28
CA LEU A 154 -9.47 -14.11 -5.69
C LEU A 154 -8.92 -15.16 -4.72
N LEU A 155 -7.83 -15.85 -5.07
CA LEU A 155 -7.19 -16.85 -4.22
C LEU A 155 -6.67 -16.25 -2.91
N GLY A 156 -6.06 -15.06 -2.96
CA GLY A 156 -5.61 -14.39 -1.75
C GLY A 156 -6.76 -13.91 -0.87
N ARG A 157 -7.85 -13.37 -1.44
CA ARG A 157 -9.09 -13.07 -0.71
C ARG A 157 -9.69 -14.32 -0.04
N GLN A 158 -9.73 -15.44 -0.76
CA GLN A 158 -10.19 -16.72 -0.22
C GLN A 158 -9.28 -17.24 0.91
N SER A 159 -7.97 -17.04 0.80
CA SER A 159 -7.01 -17.34 1.86
C SER A 159 -7.34 -16.56 3.13
N LEU A 160 -7.46 -15.23 3.04
CA LEU A 160 -7.83 -14.39 4.18
C LEU A 160 -9.16 -14.84 4.81
N ARG A 161 -10.17 -15.12 3.98
CA ARG A 161 -11.47 -15.64 4.44
C ARG A 161 -11.33 -16.97 5.19
N LYS A 162 -10.45 -17.87 4.72
CA LYS A 162 -10.19 -19.18 5.34
C LYS A 162 -9.53 -19.02 6.71
N PHE A 163 -8.56 -18.12 6.85
CA PHE A 163 -7.92 -17.82 8.13
C PHE A 163 -8.90 -17.16 9.10
N LEU A 164 -9.65 -16.15 8.65
CA LEU A 164 -10.63 -15.45 9.47
C LEU A 164 -11.70 -16.39 10.07
N LYS A 165 -12.16 -17.39 9.32
CA LYS A 165 -13.13 -18.40 9.83
C LYS A 165 -12.61 -19.14 11.07
N LYS A 166 -11.30 -19.39 11.13
CA LYS A 166 -10.63 -20.19 12.17
C LYS A 166 -9.90 -19.36 13.22
N ALA A 167 -9.84 -18.05 13.00
CA ALA A 167 -9.13 -17.13 13.88
C ALA A 167 -9.64 -17.24 15.32
N VAL A 168 -8.73 -17.08 16.26
CA VAL A 168 -9.02 -16.94 17.69
C VAL A 168 -8.50 -15.58 18.14
N PRO A 169 -9.04 -15.02 19.25
CA PRO A 169 -8.53 -13.78 19.80
C PRO A 169 -7.01 -13.83 20.02
N LEU A 170 -6.35 -12.75 19.64
CA LEU A 170 -4.92 -12.56 19.82
C LEU A 170 -4.60 -12.31 21.30
N ASP A 171 -3.47 -12.83 21.76
CA ASP A 171 -2.95 -12.61 23.11
C ASP A 171 -1.90 -11.49 23.06
N ILE A 172 -2.38 -10.25 22.95
CA ILE A 172 -1.59 -9.04 22.71
C ILE A 172 -2.13 -7.85 23.51
N GLU A 173 -1.26 -6.88 23.77
CA GLU A 173 -1.65 -5.55 24.27
C GLU A 173 -1.44 -4.52 23.15
N ILE A 174 -2.42 -3.65 22.97
CA ILE A 174 -2.42 -2.60 21.94
C ILE A 174 -2.59 -1.24 22.59
N GLU A 175 -1.79 -0.27 22.18
CA GLU A 175 -2.02 1.14 22.47
C GLU A 175 -1.96 1.98 21.18
N ILE A 176 -2.93 2.89 21.03
CA ILE A 176 -2.95 3.89 19.97
C ILE A 176 -2.82 5.26 20.64
N ASP A 177 -1.74 5.98 20.34
CA ASP A 177 -1.42 7.28 20.95
C ASP A 177 -1.48 7.31 22.50
N GLY A 178 -1.20 6.15 23.12
CA GLY A 178 -1.20 5.96 24.58
C GLY A 178 -2.53 5.50 25.17
N GLU A 179 -3.57 5.34 24.35
CA GLU A 179 -4.85 4.77 24.78
C GLU A 179 -4.90 3.28 24.46
N SER A 180 -5.19 2.46 25.48
CA SER A 180 -5.29 1.01 25.33
C SER A 180 -6.52 0.62 24.51
N VAL A 181 -6.36 -0.37 23.63
CA VAL A 181 -7.46 -0.96 22.88
C VAL A 181 -7.81 -2.33 23.47
N ASP A 182 -8.94 -2.39 24.16
CA ASP A 182 -9.43 -3.63 24.77
C ASP A 182 -10.29 -4.45 23.81
N GLY A 183 -10.33 -5.77 24.03
CA GLY A 183 -11.32 -6.70 23.48
C GLY A 183 -10.74 -7.92 22.76
N ASP A 184 -11.64 -8.81 22.33
CA ASP A 184 -11.29 -10.02 21.56
C ASP A 184 -10.92 -9.63 20.11
N LEU A 185 -9.65 -9.33 19.85
CA LEU A 185 -9.15 -8.91 18.52
C LEU A 185 -8.66 -10.12 17.70
N LEU A 186 -9.05 -10.19 16.43
CA LEU A 186 -8.60 -11.19 15.45
C LEU A 186 -7.51 -10.65 14.50
N ALA A 187 -7.46 -9.33 14.32
CA ALA A 187 -6.40 -8.62 13.64
C ALA A 187 -6.32 -7.16 14.10
N VAL A 188 -5.14 -6.57 13.92
CA VAL A 188 -4.86 -5.14 14.08
C VAL A 188 -3.99 -4.72 12.92
N GLU A 189 -4.38 -3.70 12.18
CA GLU A 189 -3.63 -3.16 11.05
C GLU A 189 -3.55 -1.63 11.16
N ALA A 190 -2.35 -1.07 11.26
CA ALA A 190 -2.11 0.34 11.00
C ALA A 190 -1.98 0.54 9.49
N LEU A 191 -3.00 1.15 8.88
CA LEU A 191 -3.08 1.39 7.45
C LEU A 191 -2.52 2.78 7.11
N ASN A 192 -1.57 2.81 6.17
CA ASN A 192 -1.11 4.05 5.53
C ASN A 192 -1.87 4.32 4.22
N ILE A 193 -2.47 3.28 3.62
CA ILE A 193 -3.29 3.36 2.41
C ILE A 193 -4.56 2.51 2.57
N GLY A 194 -5.60 2.80 1.79
CA GLY A 194 -6.90 2.16 1.97
C GLY A 194 -7.05 0.75 1.41
N TYR A 195 -6.15 0.32 0.53
CA TYR A 195 -6.13 -1.03 -0.05
C TYR A 195 -4.99 -1.87 0.50
N THR A 196 -5.24 -3.15 0.77
CA THR A 196 -4.22 -4.05 1.35
C THR A 196 -4.28 -5.47 0.77
N GLY A 197 -3.15 -6.16 0.81
CA GLY A 197 -3.04 -7.57 0.41
C GLY A 197 -3.45 -7.78 -1.05
N SER A 198 -4.45 -8.64 -1.30
CA SER A 198 -4.94 -8.99 -2.63
C SER A 198 -5.91 -7.93 -3.20
N ARG A 199 -5.51 -6.66 -3.16
CA ARG A 199 -6.31 -5.51 -3.64
C ARG A 199 -7.65 -5.36 -2.92
N LEU A 200 -7.67 -5.64 -1.61
CA LEU A 200 -8.89 -5.53 -0.82
C LEU A 200 -9.14 -4.07 -0.41
N PRO A 201 -10.32 -3.50 -0.69
CA PRO A 201 -10.70 -2.15 -0.25
C PRO A 201 -11.02 -2.16 1.26
N PHE A 202 -10.01 -2.34 2.11
CA PHE A 202 -10.22 -2.60 3.53
C PHE A 202 -10.66 -1.36 4.30
N PHE A 203 -10.07 -0.19 4.01
CA PHE A 203 -10.50 1.10 4.53
C PHE A 203 -10.23 2.21 3.48
N PRO A 204 -11.00 2.25 2.37
CA PRO A 204 -10.67 3.06 1.18
C PRO A 204 -10.52 4.57 1.41
N GLN A 205 -11.02 5.07 2.55
CA GLN A 205 -10.92 6.46 2.97
C GLN A 205 -9.57 6.84 3.60
N ALA A 206 -8.67 5.87 3.85
CA ALA A 206 -7.37 6.16 4.43
C ALA A 206 -6.54 7.11 3.58
N ASP A 207 -5.97 8.14 4.22
CA ASP A 207 -5.16 9.16 3.54
C ASP A 207 -3.68 9.04 3.93
N SER A 208 -2.87 8.58 2.99
CA SER A 208 -1.42 8.46 3.17
C SER A 208 -0.70 9.80 3.43
N GLY A 209 -1.36 10.95 3.37
CA GLY A 209 -0.74 12.27 3.56
C GLY A 209 -1.13 13.00 4.84
N ASP A 210 -1.93 12.38 5.73
CA ASP A 210 -2.53 13.03 6.89
C ASP A 210 -1.69 12.96 8.18
N ARG A 211 -0.45 12.45 8.08
CA ARG A 211 0.52 12.32 9.18
C ARG A 211 0.04 11.41 10.32
N GLY A 212 -0.71 10.36 10.00
CA GLY A 212 -1.02 9.27 10.91
C GLY A 212 -1.31 7.97 10.19
N PHE A 213 -2.00 7.07 10.88
CA PHE A 213 -2.50 5.82 10.33
C PHE A 213 -3.94 5.60 10.78
N ASP A 214 -4.71 4.98 9.91
CA ASP A 214 -5.99 4.39 10.28
C ASP A 214 -5.73 3.01 10.89
N VAL A 215 -5.87 2.90 12.21
CA VAL A 215 -5.70 1.64 12.92
C VAL A 215 -7.03 0.89 12.93
N VAL A 216 -7.11 -0.17 12.13
CA VAL A 216 -8.29 -1.04 12.03
C VAL A 216 -8.08 -2.28 12.88
N CYS A 217 -9.02 -2.54 13.78
CA CYS A 217 -9.07 -3.77 14.57
C CYS A 217 -10.25 -4.63 14.11
N ILE A 218 -9.99 -5.88 13.71
CA ILE A 218 -11.08 -6.85 13.47
C ILE A 218 -11.44 -7.47 14.81
N ARG A 219 -12.62 -7.16 15.34
CA ARG A 219 -13.12 -7.76 16.57
C ARG A 219 -13.82 -9.10 16.29
N LYS A 220 -13.86 -9.97 17.29
CA LYS A 220 -14.43 -11.33 17.14
C LYS A 220 -15.92 -11.33 16.80
N ASP A 221 -16.68 -10.38 17.33
CA ASP A 221 -18.10 -10.17 17.03
C ASP A 221 -18.34 -9.69 15.59
N GLN A 222 -17.40 -8.94 15.01
CA GLN A 222 -17.41 -8.50 13.60
C GLN A 222 -17.04 -9.60 12.59
N ARG A 223 -16.75 -10.83 13.06
CA ARG A 223 -16.30 -11.92 12.17
C ARG A 223 -17.30 -12.21 11.05
N SER A 224 -18.60 -12.24 11.35
CA SER A 224 -19.61 -12.58 10.34
C SER A 224 -19.62 -11.53 9.23
N ASP A 225 -19.73 -10.25 9.60
CA ASP A 225 -19.78 -9.13 8.64
C ASP A 225 -18.52 -9.08 7.78
N MET A 226 -17.34 -9.32 8.37
CA MET A 226 -16.09 -9.39 7.63
C MET A 226 -16.02 -10.59 6.68
N LEU A 227 -16.59 -11.75 7.06
CA LEU A 227 -16.65 -12.92 6.19
C LEU A 227 -17.61 -12.70 5.02
N ASP A 228 -18.74 -12.04 5.27
CA ASP A 228 -19.73 -11.69 4.25
C ASP A 228 -19.14 -10.67 3.28
N TRP A 229 -18.47 -9.63 3.79
CA TRP A 229 -17.70 -8.69 2.96
C TRP A 229 -16.65 -9.42 2.12
N LEU A 230 -15.81 -10.29 2.70
CA LEU A 230 -14.82 -11.06 1.94
C LEU A 230 -15.43 -12.04 0.92
N ALA A 231 -16.72 -12.36 1.01
CA ALA A 231 -17.43 -13.17 0.02
C ALA A 231 -18.13 -12.33 -1.06
N ALA A 232 -18.37 -11.05 -0.80
CA ALA A 232 -19.02 -10.11 -1.71
C ALA A 232 -18.06 -9.56 -2.80
N SER A 233 -18.62 -8.80 -3.74
CA SER A 233 -17.90 -8.00 -4.73
C SER A 233 -17.23 -6.77 -4.10
N ASP A 234 -16.30 -6.15 -4.82
CA ASP A 234 -15.49 -5.02 -4.32
C ASP A 234 -16.27 -3.69 -4.19
N ASP A 235 -17.49 -3.62 -4.74
CA ASP A 235 -18.41 -2.48 -4.58
C ASP A 235 -19.09 -2.46 -3.20
N MET A 236 -19.14 -3.61 -2.51
CA MET A 236 -19.60 -3.67 -1.14
C MET A 236 -18.56 -3.05 -0.20
N GLY A 237 -18.98 -1.99 0.49
CA GLY A 237 -18.16 -1.31 1.49
C GLY A 237 -17.67 -2.27 2.57
N SER A 238 -16.41 -2.10 2.97
CA SER A 238 -15.84 -2.80 4.11
C SER A 238 -16.56 -2.40 5.40
N PRO A 239 -16.89 -3.35 6.30
CA PRO A 239 -17.46 -3.04 7.60
C PRO A 239 -16.40 -2.55 8.61
N ALA A 240 -15.15 -2.40 8.17
CA ALA A 240 -14.06 -1.90 9.00
C ALA A 240 -14.35 -0.49 9.52
N THR A 241 -14.06 -0.31 10.81
CA THR A 241 -13.94 1.01 11.45
C THR A 241 -12.50 1.19 11.90
N ALA A 242 -11.97 2.40 11.76
CA ALA A 242 -10.62 2.73 12.19
C ALA A 242 -10.63 3.71 13.37
N VAL A 243 -9.57 3.64 14.17
CA VAL A 243 -9.17 4.72 15.07
C VAL A 243 -7.94 5.37 14.45
N PHE A 244 -8.02 6.69 14.19
CA PHE A 244 -6.87 7.44 13.71
C PHE A 244 -5.83 7.61 14.82
N GLY A 245 -4.57 7.35 14.53
CA GLY A 245 -3.48 7.57 15.48
C GLY A 245 -2.12 7.74 14.82
N ARG A 246 -1.18 8.37 15.53
CA ARG A 246 0.18 8.60 15.04
C ARG A 246 1.19 7.57 15.52
N ARG A 247 0.90 6.94 16.65
CA ARG A 247 1.71 5.89 17.26
C ARG A 247 0.86 4.70 17.59
N LEU A 248 1.25 3.53 17.10
CA LEU A 248 0.69 2.25 17.50
C LEU A 248 1.77 1.42 18.19
N ARG A 249 1.47 0.91 19.38
CA ARG A 249 2.29 -0.08 20.08
C ARG A 249 1.56 -1.42 20.09
N ILE A 250 2.24 -2.48 19.67
CA ILE A 250 1.77 -3.87 19.74
C ILE A 250 2.75 -4.64 20.61
N ARG A 251 2.31 -5.09 21.78
CA ARG A 251 3.09 -5.96 22.66
C ARG A 251 2.50 -7.37 22.64
N TYR A 252 3.36 -8.39 22.57
CA TYR A 252 2.95 -9.78 22.51
C TYR A 252 3.92 -10.65 23.31
N ASP A 253 3.38 -11.52 24.16
CA ASP A 253 4.18 -12.42 25.02
C ASP A 253 4.23 -13.86 24.50
N LYS A 254 3.47 -14.14 23.43
CA LYS A 254 3.45 -15.41 22.69
C LYS A 254 3.56 -15.16 21.20
N PHE A 255 3.95 -16.19 20.46
CA PHE A 255 4.10 -16.09 19.01
C PHE A 255 2.84 -15.51 18.39
N THR A 256 3.01 -14.40 17.69
CA THR A 256 1.95 -13.68 16.99
C THR A 256 2.43 -13.40 15.58
N ALA A 257 1.61 -13.79 14.59
CA ALA A 257 1.92 -13.51 13.20
C ALA A 257 1.84 -12.00 12.95
N LEU A 258 2.93 -11.44 12.42
CA LEU A 258 3.09 -10.01 12.13
C LEU A 258 3.37 -9.82 10.64
N ARG A 259 2.95 -8.68 10.08
CA ARG A 259 3.25 -8.26 8.71
C ARG A 259 3.77 -6.82 8.67
N ILE A 260 4.64 -6.56 7.70
CA ILE A 260 5.07 -5.23 7.27
C ILE A 260 4.92 -5.21 5.76
N ASP A 261 3.98 -4.41 5.27
CA ASP A 261 3.47 -4.48 3.89
C ASP A 261 3.10 -5.93 3.52
N ASP A 262 3.66 -6.44 2.42
CA ASP A 262 3.46 -7.78 1.88
C ASP A 262 4.41 -8.83 2.49
N LYS A 263 5.10 -8.53 3.60
CA LYS A 263 6.16 -9.39 4.15
C LYS A 263 5.94 -9.77 5.60
N LEU A 264 6.33 -10.99 5.92
CA LEU A 264 6.53 -11.43 7.29
C LEU A 264 7.93 -11.01 7.76
N PRO A 265 8.07 -10.41 8.95
CA PRO A 265 9.38 -10.10 9.51
C PRO A 265 10.14 -11.40 9.84
N ASP A 266 11.44 -11.39 9.57
CA ASP A 266 12.36 -12.52 9.76
C ASP A 266 13.58 -12.08 10.59
N PRO A 267 14.02 -12.86 11.60
CA PRO A 267 13.41 -14.10 12.10
C PRO A 267 12.05 -13.87 12.78
N PRO A 268 11.17 -14.89 12.87
CA PRO A 268 9.97 -14.80 13.69
C PRO A 268 10.37 -14.75 15.17
N HIS A 269 9.66 -13.92 15.95
CA HIS A 269 9.92 -13.75 17.37
C HIS A 269 8.75 -14.29 18.21
N LYS A 270 9.07 -14.97 19.31
CA LYS A 270 8.08 -15.56 20.22
C LYS A 270 7.41 -14.54 21.13
N GLN A 271 8.05 -13.41 21.37
CA GLN A 271 7.56 -12.31 22.17
C GLN A 271 8.27 -11.03 21.73
N GLY A 272 7.69 -9.87 22.00
CA GLY A 272 8.29 -8.59 21.67
C GLY A 272 7.31 -7.44 21.73
N GLU A 273 7.81 -6.31 21.25
CA GLU A 273 7.06 -5.08 21.11
C GLU A 273 7.34 -4.49 19.73
N VAL A 274 6.30 -4.05 19.06
CA VAL A 274 6.36 -3.32 17.79
C VAL A 274 5.84 -1.92 18.03
N ASN A 275 6.65 -0.94 17.68
CA ASN A 275 6.27 0.47 17.66
C ASN A 275 6.15 0.91 16.21
N VAL A 276 5.02 1.51 15.86
CA VAL A 276 4.69 2.00 14.53
C VAL A 276 4.47 3.51 14.63
N GLU A 277 5.19 4.27 13.81
CA GLU A 277 5.12 5.73 13.78
C GLU A 277 5.32 6.25 12.36
N VAL A 278 4.89 7.49 12.10
CA VAL A 278 5.13 8.16 10.82
C VAL A 278 6.57 8.68 10.80
N GLN A 279 7.29 8.48 9.69
CA GLN A 279 8.60 9.11 9.49
C GLN A 279 8.48 10.63 9.37
N GLU A 280 9.52 11.34 9.81
CA GLU A 280 9.62 12.78 9.57
C GLU A 280 9.69 13.10 8.07
N ASP A 281 10.49 12.31 7.35
CA ASP A 281 10.65 12.38 5.91
C ASP A 281 9.43 11.78 5.20
N SER A 282 8.74 12.62 4.43
CA SER A 282 7.70 12.23 3.49
C SER A 282 8.21 12.34 2.06
N MET A 283 7.34 12.06 1.10
CA MET A 283 7.55 12.50 -0.28
C MET A 283 6.26 13.01 -0.90
N ASP A 284 6.38 13.55 -2.11
CA ASP A 284 5.22 13.90 -2.92
C ASP A 284 4.99 12.85 -4.01
N ILE A 285 3.75 12.40 -4.15
CA ILE A 285 3.28 11.68 -5.33
C ILE A 285 2.57 12.67 -6.25
N VAL A 286 2.95 12.70 -7.52
CA VAL A 286 2.24 13.48 -8.54
C VAL A 286 1.07 12.65 -9.03
N LEU A 287 -0.11 13.20 -8.82
CA LEU A 287 -1.34 12.70 -9.40
C LEU A 287 -1.65 13.52 -10.64
N PRO A 288 -2.00 12.87 -11.77
CA PRO A 288 -2.35 13.61 -12.97
C PRO A 288 -3.46 14.61 -12.64
N ALA A 289 -3.39 15.81 -13.21
CA ALA A 289 -4.51 16.75 -13.13
C ALA A 289 -5.76 15.98 -13.57
N GLN A 290 -6.84 16.05 -12.79
CA GLN A 290 -8.07 15.33 -13.11
C GLN A 290 -8.41 15.63 -14.57
N LEU A 291 -8.32 14.62 -15.43
CA LEU A 291 -9.10 14.60 -16.64
C LEU A 291 -10.53 14.56 -16.10
N GLU A 292 -11.20 15.70 -16.07
CA GLU A 292 -12.55 15.81 -15.53
C GLU A 292 -13.42 14.81 -16.28
N ASN A 293 -13.69 13.66 -15.66
CA ASN A 293 -14.89 12.85 -15.80
C ASN A 293 -14.91 11.70 -14.78
N GLU A 294 -16.05 11.57 -14.09
CA GLU A 294 -16.57 10.40 -13.35
C GLU A 294 -16.32 10.21 -11.83
N ALA A 295 -15.59 11.08 -11.11
CA ALA A 295 -15.51 10.97 -9.63
C ALA A 295 -16.39 11.98 -8.84
N ARG A 296 -17.06 12.92 -9.53
CA ARG A 296 -17.89 13.96 -8.87
C ARG A 296 -19.32 13.52 -8.52
N SER A 297 -19.77 12.31 -8.90
CA SER A 297 -21.14 11.88 -8.59
C SER A 297 -21.36 11.39 -7.15
N GLY A 298 -20.30 11.12 -6.37
CA GLY A 298 -20.42 10.60 -5.01
C GLY A 298 -20.45 11.64 -3.88
N ARG A 299 -19.86 12.83 -4.08
CA ARG A 299 -19.78 13.86 -3.03
C ARG A 299 -20.98 14.81 -3.02
N ASP A 300 -21.56 15.13 -4.18
CA ASP A 300 -22.69 16.06 -4.28
C ASP A 300 -24.05 15.44 -3.90
N LEU A 301 -24.13 14.12 -3.75
CA LEU A 301 -25.35 13.43 -3.31
C LEU A 301 -25.47 13.32 -1.78
N ALA A 302 -24.36 13.44 -1.04
CA ALA A 302 -24.37 13.43 0.42
C ALA A 302 -24.72 14.80 1.02
N GLU A 303 -24.35 15.91 0.37
CA GLU A 303 -24.67 17.27 0.84
C GLU A 303 -26.09 17.75 0.48
N LYS A 304 -26.82 17.04 -0.38
CA LYS A 304 -28.22 17.34 -0.71
C LYS A 304 -29.25 16.50 0.05
N ALA A 305 -28.79 15.64 0.96
CA ALA A 305 -29.64 14.77 1.78
C ALA A 305 -29.57 15.12 3.29
N SER A 306 -29.03 16.29 3.65
CA SER A 306 -29.13 16.88 5.00
C SER A 306 -30.15 18.01 5.06
#